data_AF-A0A6A5Z159-F1
#
_entry.id   AF-A0A6A5Z159-F1
#
_cell.length_a   1.000
_cell.length_b   1.000
_cell.length_c   1.000
_cell.angle_alpha   90.00
_cell.angle_beta   90.00
_cell.angle_gamma   90.00
#
_symmetry.space_group_name_H-M   'P 1'
#
loop_
_entity.id
_entity.type
_entity.pdbx_description
1 polymer ?
#
loop_
_entity_poly.entity_id
_entity_poly.type
_entity_poly.pdbx_seq_one_letter_code
_entity_poly.pdbx_strand_id
1 'polypeptide(L)'
;MLVLQRELLQAWTAKVCAPSCPKVAEFYTDYHHSKHVNRKHTRRYQCELCNSAFHLNADLRRHERTVHRNELSGAVEEFTCPNAECPIPGKVFVRKDNFERHVRGCGRSTMDV
;
A
#
# COMPACT_ATOMS: atom_id res chain seq x y z
N MET A 1 -33.73 -31.68 19.09
CA MET A 1 -34.55 -30.45 19.23
C MET A 1 -33.65 -29.34 19.79
N LEU A 2 -32.57 -28.97 19.10
CA LEU A 2 -32.49 -27.76 18.26
C LEU A 2 -33.26 -26.56 18.82
N VAL A 3 -32.57 -25.69 19.57
CA VAL A 3 -32.94 -24.27 19.67
C VAL A 3 -31.70 -23.46 19.30
N LEU A 4 -31.91 -22.65 18.28
CA LEU A 4 -30.93 -22.17 17.31
C LEU A 4 -30.11 -21.00 17.84
N GLN A 5 -28.87 -20.92 17.35
CA GLN A 5 -27.92 -19.84 17.57
C GLN A 5 -28.57 -18.47 17.32
N ARG A 6 -28.40 -17.55 18.28
CA ARG A 6 -28.71 -16.13 18.12
C ARG A 6 -27.84 -15.53 17.02
N GLU A 7 -28.43 -15.51 15.83
CA GLU A 7 -28.35 -14.51 14.76
C GLU A 7 -27.07 -13.68 14.66
N LEU A 8 -26.16 -14.18 13.83
CA LEU A 8 -25.17 -13.38 13.11
C LEU A 8 -25.91 -12.50 12.08
N LEU A 9 -26.32 -11.31 12.48
CA LEU A 9 -26.73 -10.26 11.54
C LEU A 9 -25.97 -8.96 11.84
N GLN A 10 -24.63 -9.01 11.77
CA GLN A 10 -23.90 -7.86 11.24
C GLN A 10 -24.08 -7.88 9.72
N ALA A 11 -25.29 -7.48 9.29
CA ALA A 11 -25.57 -7.18 7.91
C ALA A 11 -24.56 -6.12 7.46
N TRP A 12 -23.64 -6.52 6.59
CA TRP A 12 -22.79 -5.61 5.84
C TRP A 12 -23.67 -4.82 4.87
N THR A 13 -24.40 -3.82 5.37
CA THR A 13 -25.09 -2.86 4.52
C THR A 13 -24.03 -2.00 3.86
N ALA A 14 -23.68 -2.35 2.62
CA ALA A 14 -22.84 -1.58 1.74
C ALA A 14 -23.49 -0.20 1.47
N LYS A 15 -23.19 0.82 2.30
CA LYS A 15 -23.38 2.26 1.98
C LYS A 15 -22.91 3.26 3.02
N VAL A 16 -22.20 2.85 4.07
CA VAL A 16 -21.62 3.79 5.03
C VAL A 16 -20.11 3.75 4.86
N CYS A 17 -19.54 4.83 4.30
CA CYS A 17 -18.13 5.14 4.53
C CYS A 17 -17.86 5.05 6.03
N ALA A 18 -16.68 4.60 6.47
CA ALA A 18 -16.36 4.56 7.90
C ALA A 18 -16.85 5.85 8.58
N PRO A 19 -17.66 5.78 9.65
CA PRO A 19 -18.49 6.91 10.11
C PRO A 19 -17.71 8.19 10.44
N SER A 20 -16.39 8.11 10.50
CA SER A 20 -15.46 9.21 10.77
C SER A 20 -14.79 9.84 9.53
N CYS A 21 -15.14 9.46 8.29
CA CYS A 21 -14.49 10.06 7.12
C CYS A 21 -15.04 11.47 6.81
N PRO A 22 -14.25 12.55 6.98
CA PRO A 22 -14.75 13.92 6.81
C PRO A 22 -15.09 14.26 5.35
N LYS A 23 -14.58 13.49 4.39
CA LYS A 23 -14.80 13.71 2.95
C LYS A 23 -16.18 13.27 2.46
N VAL A 24 -16.98 12.60 3.28
CA VAL A 24 -18.28 12.06 2.87
C VAL A 24 -19.21 13.17 2.36
N ALA A 25 -19.15 14.37 2.96
CA ALA A 25 -19.95 15.52 2.56
C ALA A 25 -19.43 16.28 1.30
N GLU A 26 -18.23 15.93 0.80
CA GLU A 26 -17.60 16.62 -0.34
C GLU A 26 -17.98 16.00 -1.71
N PHE A 27 -18.72 14.87 -1.73
CA PHE A 27 -19.02 14.15 -2.97
C PHE A 27 -20.38 14.55 -3.57
N TYR A 28 -20.35 15.01 -4.82
CA TYR A 28 -21.55 15.40 -5.56
C TYR A 28 -22.27 14.23 -6.25
N THR A 29 -21.65 13.05 -6.33
CA THR A 29 -22.25 11.84 -6.93
C THR A 29 -21.89 10.56 -6.17
N ASP A 30 -22.77 9.57 -6.25
CA ASP A 30 -22.57 8.25 -5.63
C ASP A 30 -21.35 7.51 -6.23
N TYR A 31 -21.08 7.68 -7.52
CA TYR A 31 -19.88 7.12 -8.16
C TYR A 31 -18.58 7.61 -7.49
N HIS A 32 -18.48 8.92 -7.21
CA HIS A 32 -17.29 9.48 -6.57
C HIS A 32 -17.15 9.00 -5.12
N HIS A 33 -18.26 8.94 -4.38
CA HIS A 33 -18.29 8.37 -3.03
C HIS A 33 -17.86 6.90 -3.04
N SER A 34 -18.46 6.06 -3.89
CA SER A 34 -18.13 4.64 -4.03
C SER A 34 -16.66 4.44 -4.44
N LYS A 35 -16.16 5.24 -5.40
CA LYS A 35 -14.74 5.21 -5.80
C LYS A 35 -13.82 5.60 -4.64
N HIS A 36 -14.20 6.58 -3.83
CA HIS A 36 -13.44 6.97 -2.65
C HIS A 36 -13.39 5.84 -1.62
N VAL A 37 -14.55 5.30 -1.22
CA VAL A 37 -14.66 4.19 -0.26
C VAL A 37 -13.84 2.99 -0.73
N ASN A 38 -14.01 2.60 -1.99
CA ASN A 38 -13.28 1.47 -2.57
C ASN A 38 -11.76 1.65 -2.64
N ARG A 39 -11.26 2.89 -2.67
CA ARG A 39 -9.82 3.18 -2.75
C ARG A 39 -9.20 3.53 -1.40
N LYS A 40 -9.98 3.91 -0.38
CA LYS A 40 -9.47 4.44 0.89
C LYS A 40 -9.91 3.63 2.11
N HIS A 41 -11.02 2.91 2.03
CA HIS A 41 -11.63 2.23 3.18
C HIS A 41 -11.80 0.73 2.96
N THR A 42 -11.94 0.26 1.72
CA THR A 42 -12.06 -1.18 1.42
C THR A 42 -10.71 -1.80 1.07
N ARG A 43 -10.23 -2.79 1.85
CA ARG A 43 -9.00 -3.55 1.57
C ARG A 43 -9.32 -4.87 0.86
N ARG A 44 -9.59 -4.79 -0.44
CA ARG A 44 -10.17 -5.87 -1.25
C ARG A 44 -9.14 -6.76 -1.93
N TYR A 45 -7.87 -6.38 -1.90
CA TYR A 45 -6.79 -7.13 -2.54
C TYR A 45 -5.96 -7.84 -1.46
N GLN A 46 -6.21 -9.12 -1.26
CA GLN A 46 -5.52 -9.94 -0.27
C GLN A 46 -4.27 -10.58 -0.88
N CYS A 47 -3.20 -10.67 -0.10
CA CYS A 47 -2.04 -11.47 -0.47
C CYS A 47 -2.35 -12.95 -0.21
N GLU A 48 -1.95 -13.82 -1.12
CA GLU A 48 -2.14 -15.27 -0.96
C GLU A 48 -1.02 -15.92 -0.13
N LEU A 49 0.10 -15.21 0.03
CA LEU A 49 1.29 -15.69 0.76
C LEU A 49 1.31 -15.24 2.22
N CYS A 50 0.49 -14.25 2.60
CA CYS A 50 0.37 -13.78 3.98
C CYS A 50 -0.99 -13.13 4.25
N ASN A 51 -1.29 -12.84 5.52
CA ASN A 51 -2.60 -12.29 5.93
C ASN A 51 -2.78 -10.78 5.64
N SER A 52 -1.97 -10.20 4.75
CA SER A 52 -2.03 -8.77 4.40
C SER A 52 -3.08 -8.48 3.33
N ALA A 53 -3.80 -7.37 3.48
CA ALA A 53 -4.76 -6.88 2.50
C ALA A 53 -4.50 -5.42 2.10
N PHE A 54 -4.88 -5.02 0.89
CA PHE A 54 -4.57 -3.70 0.32
C PHE A 54 -5.80 -3.07 -0.34
N HIS A 55 -5.82 -1.74 -0.39
CA HIS A 55 -6.90 -0.98 -1.03
C HIS A 55 -6.81 -0.99 -2.57
N LEU A 56 -5.60 -1.07 -3.11
CA LEU A 56 -5.34 -1.07 -4.56
C LEU A 56 -4.54 -2.32 -4.95
N ASN A 57 -4.81 -2.85 -6.14
CA ASN A 57 -4.05 -3.98 -6.69
C ASN A 57 -2.56 -3.63 -6.86
N ALA A 58 -2.26 -2.39 -7.26
CA ALA A 58 -0.88 -1.91 -7.39
C ALA A 58 -0.10 -1.90 -6.06
N ASP A 59 -0.80 -1.74 -4.92
CA ASP A 59 -0.18 -1.84 -3.60
C ASP A 59 0.11 -3.31 -3.25
N LEU A 60 -0.83 -4.22 -3.53
CA LEU A 60 -0.62 -5.67 -3.37
C LEU A 60 0.57 -6.16 -4.22
N ARG A 61 0.61 -5.82 -5.52
CA ARG A 61 1.72 -6.20 -6.41
C ARG A 61 3.07 -5.64 -5.97
N ARG A 62 3.08 -4.49 -5.31
CA ARG A 62 4.30 -3.92 -4.74
C ARG A 62 4.71 -4.66 -3.47
N HIS A 63 3.75 -4.97 -2.60
CA HIS A 63 3.98 -5.76 -1.40
C HIS A 63 4.56 -7.13 -1.75
N GLU A 64 3.92 -7.85 -2.67
CA GLU A 64 4.37 -9.13 -3.22
C GLU A 64 5.83 -9.05 -3.68
N ARG A 65 6.18 -8.11 -4.55
CA ARG A 65 7.57 -7.95 -5.04
C ARG A 65 8.61 -7.57 -3.99
N THR A 66 8.21 -7.03 -2.84
CA THR A 66 9.14 -6.52 -1.82
C THR A 66 9.24 -7.40 -0.58
N VAL A 67 8.17 -8.10 -0.24
CA VAL A 67 8.10 -9.00 0.93
C VAL A 67 8.21 -10.45 0.51
N HIS A 68 7.63 -10.81 -0.63
CA HIS A 68 7.59 -12.16 -1.17
C HIS A 68 8.40 -12.29 -2.47
N ARG A 69 9.58 -11.66 -2.48
CA ARG A 69 10.45 -11.61 -3.64
C ARG A 69 10.92 -12.99 -4.09
N ASN A 70 11.14 -13.91 -3.16
CA ASN A 70 11.71 -15.23 -3.45
C ASN A 70 10.65 -16.19 -4.00
N GLU A 71 9.38 -15.88 -3.77
CA GLU A 71 8.22 -16.67 -4.13
C GLU A 71 7.64 -16.27 -5.49
N LEU A 72 8.07 -15.13 -6.05
CA LEU A 72 7.59 -14.60 -7.32
C LEU A 72 8.68 -14.74 -8.38
N SER A 73 8.39 -15.48 -9.45
CA SER A 73 9.32 -15.81 -10.53
C SER A 73 9.67 -14.65 -11.48
N GLY A 74 9.42 -13.40 -11.09
CA GLY A 74 9.69 -12.22 -11.91
C GLY A 74 11.07 -11.62 -11.62
N ALA A 75 11.80 -11.24 -12.68
CA ALA A 75 13.00 -10.41 -12.53
C ALA A 75 12.64 -9.12 -11.77
N VAL A 76 13.37 -8.84 -10.70
CA VAL A 76 13.21 -7.61 -9.91
C VAL A 76 14.26 -6.62 -10.37
N GLU A 77 13.82 -5.50 -10.94
CA GLU A 77 14.73 -4.39 -11.21
C GLU A 77 15.29 -3.84 -9.89
N GLU A 78 16.62 -3.88 -9.79
CA GLU A 78 17.38 -3.37 -8.66
C GLU A 78 17.98 -2.02 -9.02
N PHE A 79 17.87 -1.06 -8.11
CA PHE A 79 18.46 0.27 -8.27
C PHE A 79 19.59 0.44 -7.27
N THR A 80 20.75 0.87 -7.73
CA THR A 80 21.90 1.21 -6.87
C THR A 80 22.28 2.67 -7.06
N CYS A 81 22.75 3.31 -6.00
CA CYS A 81 23.18 4.69 -6.06
C CYS A 81 24.45 4.82 -6.91
N PRO A 82 24.45 5.67 -7.97
CA PRO A 82 25.64 5.85 -8.81
C PRO A 82 26.69 6.77 -8.16
N ASN A 83 26.35 7.44 -7.04
CA ASN A 83 27.29 8.31 -6.34
C ASN A 83 28.36 7.47 -5.63
N ALA A 84 29.62 7.65 -6.03
CA ALA A 84 30.76 6.97 -5.42
C ALA A 84 30.99 7.39 -3.95
N GLU A 85 30.66 8.63 -3.60
CA GLU A 85 30.77 9.18 -2.25
C GLU A 85 29.44 9.03 -1.47
N CYS A 86 28.57 8.13 -1.91
CA CYS A 86 27.35 7.83 -1.17
C CYS A 86 27.71 7.41 0.26
N PRO A 87 27.06 7.96 1.31
CA PRO A 87 27.25 7.49 2.69
C PRO A 87 26.89 6.01 2.89
N ILE A 88 26.14 5.43 1.95
CA ILE A 88 25.71 4.03 1.96
C ILE A 88 25.99 3.42 0.58
N PRO A 89 27.25 3.14 0.25
CA PRO A 89 27.62 2.56 -1.04
C PRO A 89 27.10 1.12 -1.14
N GLY A 90 26.79 0.67 -2.36
CA GLY A 90 26.33 -0.70 -2.62
C GLY A 90 24.91 -1.02 -2.10
N LYS A 91 24.19 -0.04 -1.52
CA LYS A 91 22.80 -0.26 -1.10
C LYS A 91 21.92 -0.51 -2.33
N VAL A 92 21.28 -1.68 -2.34
CA VAL A 92 20.27 -2.05 -3.33
C VAL A 92 18.89 -1.55 -2.89
N PHE A 93 18.24 -0.81 -3.76
CA PHE A 93 16.86 -0.36 -3.62
C PHE A 93 15.99 -1.18 -4.58
N VAL A 94 15.01 -1.91 -4.03
CA VAL A 94 14.03 -2.68 -4.81
C VAL A 94 12.87 -1.79 -5.32
N ARG A 95 12.76 -0.57 -4.78
CA ARG A 95 11.68 0.37 -5.08
C ARG A 95 12.23 1.66 -5.68
N LYS A 96 11.77 1.98 -6.91
CA LYS A 96 12.18 3.18 -7.65
C LYS A 96 11.97 4.48 -6.87
N ASP A 97 10.82 4.65 -6.22
CA ASP A 97 10.50 5.87 -5.46
C ASP A 97 11.41 6.07 -4.23
N ASN A 98 11.80 4.97 -3.58
CA ASN A 98 12.79 5.02 -2.51
C ASN A 98 14.18 5.39 -3.04
N PHE A 99 14.58 4.81 -4.18
CA PHE A 99 15.82 5.15 -4.85
C PHE A 99 15.87 6.63 -5.28
N GLU A 100 14.84 7.13 -5.96
CA GLU A 100 14.76 8.53 -6.40
C GLU A 100 14.79 9.52 -5.24
N ARG A 101 14.15 9.18 -4.11
CA ARG A 101 14.24 9.98 -2.88
C ARG A 101 15.65 9.96 -2.29
N HIS A 102 16.30 8.79 -2.26
CA HIS A 102 17.69 8.66 -1.81
C HIS A 102 18.61 9.52 -2.68
N VAL A 103 18.58 9.35 -4.01
CA VAL A 103 19.46 10.08 -4.94
C VAL A 103 19.28 11.60 -4.83
N ARG A 104 18.05 12.10 -4.64
CA ARG A 104 17.80 13.54 -4.44
C ARG A 104 18.45 14.12 -3.17
N GLY A 105 18.65 13.30 -2.13
CA GLY A 105 19.33 13.70 -0.90
C GLY A 105 20.78 13.22 -0.81
N CYS A 106 21.20 12.36 -1.72
CA CYS A 106 22.54 11.78 -1.76
C CYS A 106 23.52 12.87 -2.20
N GLY A 107 24.51 13.19 -1.37
CA GLY A 107 25.46 14.27 -1.63
C GLY A 107 25.09 15.65 -1.05
N ARG A 108 24.10 15.74 -0.15
CA ARG A 108 24.01 16.89 0.77
C ARG A 108 24.94 16.64 1.95
N SER A 109 26.21 16.97 1.79
CA SER A 109 27.09 17.25 2.92
C SER A 109 26.42 18.34 3.74
N THR A 110 26.05 18.05 4.98
CA THR A 110 25.79 19.12 5.95
C THR A 110 27.05 19.97 5.96
N MET A 111 26.99 21.16 5.37
CA MET A 111 28.01 22.17 5.65
C MET A 111 27.85 22.50 7.13
N ASP A 112 28.77 21.98 7.94
CA ASP A 112 29.04 22.51 9.25
C ASP A 112 29.41 23.99 9.08
N VAL A 113 28.59 24.87 9.67
CA VAL A 113 28.88 26.29 9.95
C VAL A 113 29.29 26.40 11.40
#